data_AF-L1LFA9-F1
#
_entry.id   AF-L1LFA9-F1
#
_cell.length_a   1.000
_cell.length_b   1.000
_cell.length_c   1.000
_cell.angle_alpha   90.00
_cell.angle_beta   90.00
_cell.angle_gamma   90.00
#
_symmetry.space_group_name_H-M   'P 1'
#
loop_
_entity.id
_entity.type
_entity.pdbx_description
1 polymer ?
#
loop_
_entity_poly.entity_id
_entity_poly.type
_entity_poly.pdbx_seq_one_letter_code
_entity_poly.pdbx_strand_id
1 'polypeptide(L)'
;MANAGNGVVIDIDKWESYKDNSGSTAIDISVTRIDGSTYTYKVPDGYTEFEHSIKPEGSNQRSFTILAVKYGNYGNISSIQKTPKVTSLSVYYWTHSPGKTNPLLIKFVKADSSTELVWYENKSTKDESNTNWKKIESPLDISNLSTQAGLESKLDIINCEMNNVVQIDIGRTAEVPYCHSEQAQKRIKITHEKSQSFEGLTAYVHSTNMDKYSEDSTFTISDFTNGITQTGFDTPIYHVTKVVAFLHGNSPLLVYILPQKDWYRRNSSLENQKAWGKVEKLKDMDPSNQNDDICKILETLGILRGVCSKSENKGTMVTEGTIDYLHASTNGHPQGQNIVGYGTDGYSSPSRASTSGPGGTYSGHTQSTVGVGSSNGTSSSTSGAITPTSDSKNPSKSLKKDEGMGYLYLLLLLPTCVLFCLVIYLAFSRFCVRMT
;
A
#
# COMPACT_ATOMS: atom_id res chain seq x y z
N MET A 1 -25.69 4.35 38.95
CA MET A 1 -24.78 3.21 38.74
C MET A 1 -24.57 3.09 37.24
N ALA A 2 -23.38 3.40 36.74
CA ALA A 2 -23.07 3.10 35.35
C ALA A 2 -23.12 1.58 35.21
N ASN A 3 -24.03 1.06 34.37
CA ASN A 3 -24.06 -0.35 34.02
C ASN A 3 -22.62 -0.72 33.64
N ALA A 4 -22.02 -1.73 34.28
CA ALA A 4 -20.73 -2.25 33.90
C ALA A 4 -20.88 -2.79 32.47
N GLY A 5 -20.73 -1.89 31.50
CA GLY A 5 -21.16 -2.12 30.14
C GLY A 5 -20.37 -3.29 29.58
N ASN A 6 -21.09 -4.21 28.94
CA ASN A 6 -20.54 -5.33 28.19
C ASN A 6 -19.52 -4.81 27.18
N GLY A 7 -18.26 -4.79 27.61
CA GLY A 7 -17.13 -4.44 26.79
C GLY A 7 -16.54 -5.70 26.19
N VAL A 8 -15.93 -5.57 25.02
CA VAL A 8 -15.32 -6.69 24.30
C VAL A 8 -13.86 -6.41 23.98
N VAL A 9 -13.06 -7.45 23.93
CA VAL A 9 -11.73 -7.43 23.32
C VAL A 9 -11.83 -7.96 21.90
N ILE A 10 -11.47 -7.14 20.92
CA ILE A 10 -11.46 -7.55 19.51
C ILE A 10 -10.08 -8.08 19.15
N ASP A 11 -10.03 -9.34 18.74
CA ASP A 11 -8.86 -9.97 18.14
C ASP A 11 -8.89 -9.81 16.61
N ILE A 12 -7.98 -8.99 16.09
CA ILE A 12 -7.85 -8.72 14.65
C ILE A 12 -7.01 -9.76 13.93
N ASP A 13 -6.57 -10.83 14.59
CA ASP A 13 -5.97 -11.99 13.90
C ASP A 13 -7.06 -13.01 13.48
N LYS A 14 -8.32 -12.80 13.91
CA LYS A 14 -9.43 -13.71 13.60
C LYS A 14 -10.11 -13.30 12.30
N TRP A 15 -10.14 -14.22 11.34
CA TRP A 15 -10.87 -14.10 10.07
C TRP A 15 -12.23 -14.82 10.07
N GLU A 16 -12.56 -15.52 11.16
CA GLU A 16 -13.81 -16.23 11.39
C GLU A 16 -14.46 -15.74 12.68
N SER A 17 -15.77 -15.97 12.81
CA SER A 17 -16.50 -15.61 14.04
C SER A 17 -15.94 -16.32 15.27
N TYR A 18 -15.91 -15.65 16.42
CA TYR A 18 -15.36 -16.17 17.67
C TYR A 18 -16.10 -15.65 18.90
N LYS A 19 -15.83 -16.25 20.06
CA LYS A 19 -16.32 -15.79 21.36
C LYS A 19 -15.25 -14.98 22.08
N ASP A 20 -15.60 -13.77 22.51
CA ASP A 20 -14.79 -13.02 23.47
C ASP A 20 -15.25 -13.33 24.91
N ASN A 21 -14.29 -13.64 25.77
CA ASN A 21 -14.52 -13.99 27.18
C ASN A 21 -13.92 -12.95 28.14
N SER A 22 -13.65 -11.73 27.66
CA SER A 22 -13.04 -10.67 28.48
C SER A 22 -13.98 -10.08 29.54
N GLY A 23 -15.30 -10.25 29.37
CA GLY A 23 -16.34 -9.81 30.28
C GLY A 23 -16.91 -10.93 31.18
N SER A 24 -17.96 -10.61 31.94
CA SER A 24 -18.70 -11.57 32.77
C SER A 24 -19.54 -12.57 31.95
N THR A 25 -19.79 -12.25 30.69
CA THR A 25 -20.53 -13.08 29.74
C THR A 25 -19.73 -13.21 28.46
N ALA A 26 -19.74 -14.40 27.87
CA ALA A 26 -19.13 -14.64 26.57
C ALA A 26 -19.94 -13.93 25.48
N ILE A 27 -19.29 -13.17 24.61
CA ILE A 27 -19.93 -12.39 23.56
C ILE A 27 -19.52 -12.95 22.19
N ASP A 28 -20.50 -13.24 21.34
CA ASP A 28 -20.25 -13.70 19.97
C ASP A 28 -19.87 -12.53 19.06
N ILE A 29 -18.62 -12.54 18.60
CA ILE A 29 -18.08 -11.64 17.58
C ILE A 29 -18.28 -12.30 16.21
N SER A 30 -19.08 -11.67 15.36
CA SER A 30 -19.18 -11.96 13.94
C SER A 30 -17.99 -11.36 13.21
N VAL A 31 -17.39 -12.13 12.29
CA VAL A 31 -16.38 -11.64 11.35
C VAL A 31 -16.90 -11.86 9.95
N THR A 32 -17.05 -10.78 9.19
CA THR A 32 -17.57 -10.79 7.83
C THR A 32 -16.50 -10.27 6.89
N ARG A 33 -16.16 -11.05 5.87
CA ARG A 33 -15.34 -10.58 4.76
C ARG A 33 -16.19 -9.70 3.85
N ILE A 34 -15.73 -8.49 3.56
CA ILE A 34 -16.44 -7.55 2.68
C ILE A 34 -15.89 -7.73 1.26
N ASP A 35 -16.63 -8.48 0.44
CA ASP A 35 -16.36 -8.62 -0.98
C ASP A 35 -17.17 -7.55 -1.72
N GLY A 36 -16.50 -6.57 -2.33
CA GLY A 36 -17.04 -5.26 -2.79
C GLY A 36 -18.15 -5.25 -3.87
N SER A 37 -19.10 -6.19 -3.82
CA SER A 37 -20.22 -6.36 -4.75
C SER A 37 -21.55 -5.79 -4.24
N THR A 38 -21.72 -5.59 -2.92
CA THR A 38 -23.04 -5.26 -2.33
C THR A 38 -23.16 -3.88 -1.71
N TYR A 39 -22.06 -3.12 -1.60
CA TYR A 39 -22.07 -1.81 -0.92
C TYR A 39 -21.76 -0.67 -1.89
N THR A 40 -22.23 0.53 -1.54
CA THR A 40 -21.83 1.79 -2.21
C THR A 40 -20.32 2.08 -2.08
N TYR A 41 -19.63 1.29 -1.25
CA TYR A 41 -18.20 1.34 -1.00
C TYR A 41 -17.56 0.03 -1.47
N LYS A 42 -16.55 0.12 -2.33
CA LYS A 42 -15.81 -1.04 -2.86
C LYS A 42 -14.46 -1.12 -2.14
N VAL A 43 -14.06 -2.28 -1.63
CA VAL A 43 -12.68 -2.45 -1.16
C VAL A 43 -11.73 -2.26 -2.35
N PRO A 44 -10.66 -1.44 -2.25
CA PRO A 44 -9.69 -1.27 -3.33
C PRO A 44 -9.13 -2.62 -3.82
N ASP A 45 -8.87 -2.70 -5.13
CA ASP A 45 -8.38 -3.94 -5.73
C ASP A 45 -7.01 -4.31 -5.12
N GLY A 46 -6.76 -5.60 -4.91
CA GLY A 46 -5.56 -6.08 -4.19
C GLY A 46 -5.63 -6.01 -2.67
N TYR A 47 -6.74 -5.53 -2.09
CA TYR A 47 -6.96 -5.50 -0.64
C TYR A 47 -8.22 -6.27 -0.22
N THR A 48 -8.27 -6.66 1.06
CA THR A 48 -9.43 -7.33 1.67
C THR A 48 -9.78 -6.63 2.98
N GLU A 49 -11.07 -6.43 3.23
CA GLU A 49 -11.62 -5.89 4.49
C GLU A 49 -12.32 -7.00 5.28
N PHE A 50 -12.01 -7.10 6.58
CA PHE A 50 -12.72 -7.93 7.55
C PHE A 50 -13.42 -7.06 8.56
N GLU A 51 -14.75 -7.14 8.61
CA GLU A 51 -15.58 -6.43 9.58
C GLU A 51 -15.87 -7.32 10.79
N HIS A 52 -15.52 -6.84 11.97
CA HIS A 52 -15.85 -7.40 13.28
C HIS A 52 -17.05 -6.65 13.86
N SER A 53 -18.10 -7.38 14.21
CA SER A 53 -19.31 -6.85 14.86
C SER A 53 -19.85 -7.85 15.89
N ILE A 54 -20.71 -7.40 16.82
CA ILE A 54 -21.39 -8.32 17.74
C ILE A 54 -22.61 -8.91 17.05
N LYS A 55 -22.85 -10.21 17.20
CA LYS A 55 -24.09 -10.84 16.71
C LYS A 55 -25.29 -10.30 17.50
N PRO A 56 -26.34 -9.78 16.86
CA PRO A 56 -27.52 -9.30 17.57
C PRO A 56 -28.28 -10.48 18.18
N GLU A 57 -28.09 -10.74 19.47
CA GLU A 57 -28.90 -11.70 20.22
C GLU A 57 -30.19 -11.03 20.71
N GLY A 58 -31.22 -11.02 19.85
CA GLY A 58 -32.62 -10.71 20.20
C GLY A 58 -32.90 -9.32 20.82
N SER A 59 -31.87 -8.51 21.03
CA SER A 59 -31.91 -7.22 21.69
C SER A 59 -31.54 -6.13 20.70
N ASN A 60 -32.17 -4.96 20.83
CA ASN A 60 -31.90 -3.77 20.02
C ASN A 60 -30.50 -3.17 20.28
N GLN A 61 -29.54 -3.94 20.82
CA GLN A 61 -28.18 -3.48 21.08
C GLN A 61 -27.45 -3.31 19.75
N ARG A 62 -27.35 -2.06 19.31
CA ARG A 62 -26.66 -1.69 18.06
C ARG A 62 -25.20 -1.32 18.25
N SER A 63 -24.72 -1.22 19.49
CA SER A 63 -23.37 -0.79 19.79
C SER A 63 -22.78 -1.41 21.05
N PHE A 64 -21.46 -1.37 21.14
CA PHE A 64 -20.67 -1.94 22.24
C PHE A 64 -19.46 -1.09 22.57
N THR A 65 -18.79 -1.43 23.66
CA THR A 65 -17.53 -0.78 24.04
C THR A 65 -16.37 -1.71 23.72
N ILE A 66 -15.42 -1.26 22.91
CA ILE A 66 -14.17 -1.98 22.72
C ILE A 66 -13.27 -1.66 23.92
N LEU A 67 -12.95 -2.67 24.71
CA LEU A 67 -12.04 -2.55 25.86
C LEU A 67 -10.59 -2.49 25.41
N ALA A 68 -10.24 -3.37 24.46
CA ALA A 68 -8.93 -3.41 23.82
C ALA A 68 -9.06 -4.04 22.43
N VAL A 69 -8.08 -3.76 21.59
CA VAL A 69 -7.83 -4.51 20.37
C VAL A 69 -6.55 -5.29 20.58
N LYS A 70 -6.51 -6.55 20.17
CA LYS A 70 -5.32 -7.41 20.25
C LYS A 70 -5.05 -8.03 18.90
N TYR A 71 -3.82 -8.49 18.71
CA TYR A 71 -3.41 -9.21 17.51
C TYR A 71 -2.87 -10.59 17.90
N GLY A 72 -3.72 -11.61 17.75
CA GLY A 72 -3.37 -13.01 18.02
C GLY A 72 -2.79 -13.19 19.42
N ASN A 73 -1.59 -13.77 19.49
CA ASN A 73 -0.88 -14.04 20.75
C ASN A 73 0.06 -12.90 21.18
N TYR A 74 0.13 -11.79 20.45
CA TYR A 74 1.03 -10.67 20.75
C TYR A 74 0.49 -9.73 21.83
N GLY A 75 -0.72 -10.00 22.34
CA GLY A 75 -1.36 -9.21 23.37
C GLY A 75 -2.07 -7.97 22.83
N ASN A 76 -2.44 -7.07 23.75
CA ASN A 76 -3.22 -5.89 23.43
C ASN A 76 -2.36 -4.82 22.73
N ILE A 77 -2.93 -4.18 21.72
CA ILE A 77 -2.38 -3.01 21.04
C ILE A 77 -2.57 -1.79 21.93
N SER A 78 -1.52 -1.41 22.66
CA SER A 78 -1.59 -0.38 23.72
C SER A 78 -1.98 1.01 23.24
N SER A 79 -1.72 1.35 21.97
CA SER A 79 -2.07 2.64 21.39
C SER A 79 -3.56 2.77 21.01
N ILE A 80 -4.29 1.66 20.95
CA ILE A 80 -5.72 1.66 20.72
C ILE A 80 -6.43 1.69 22.07
N GLN A 81 -6.93 2.88 22.41
CA GLN A 81 -7.62 3.11 23.67
C GLN A 81 -9.04 2.52 23.68
N LYS A 82 -9.57 2.33 24.88
CA LYS A 82 -10.97 1.96 25.10
C LYS A 82 -11.89 2.89 24.31
N THR A 83 -12.70 2.31 23.43
CA THR A 83 -13.56 3.07 22.50
C THR A 83 -15.03 2.71 22.75
N PRO A 84 -15.83 3.62 23.32
CA PRO A 84 -17.24 3.36 23.60
C PRO A 84 -18.10 3.50 22.33
N LYS A 85 -19.28 2.87 22.36
CA LYS A 85 -20.35 3.02 21.35
C LYS A 85 -19.90 2.73 19.92
N VAL A 86 -19.16 1.65 19.73
CA VAL A 86 -18.77 1.13 18.41
C VAL A 86 -19.86 0.20 17.88
N THR A 87 -20.19 0.29 16.59
CA THR A 87 -21.10 -0.64 15.90
C THR A 87 -20.33 -1.76 15.20
N SER A 88 -19.18 -1.42 14.59
CA SER A 88 -18.27 -2.37 13.97
C SER A 88 -16.83 -1.85 13.94
N LEU A 89 -15.89 -2.78 13.81
CA LEU A 89 -14.47 -2.54 13.58
C LEU A 89 -14.06 -3.26 12.30
N SER A 90 -13.55 -2.54 11.31
CA SER A 90 -12.98 -3.15 10.11
C SER A 90 -11.47 -3.16 10.13
N VAL A 91 -10.88 -4.18 9.55
CA VAL A 91 -9.42 -4.34 9.39
C VAL A 91 -9.11 -4.61 7.92
N TYR A 92 -8.13 -3.89 7.37
CA TYR A 92 -7.72 -4.01 5.98
C TYR A 92 -6.39 -4.76 5.88
N TYR A 93 -6.32 -5.70 4.95
CA TYR A 93 -5.13 -6.49 4.64
C TYR A 93 -4.82 -6.40 3.16
N TRP A 94 -3.55 -6.60 2.82
CA TRP A 94 -3.18 -6.92 1.46
C TRP A 94 -3.62 -8.34 1.11
N THR A 95 -4.36 -8.51 0.00
CA THR A 95 -4.99 -9.78 -0.38
C THR A 95 -3.97 -10.91 -0.60
N HIS A 96 -2.75 -10.56 -1.01
CA HIS A 96 -1.68 -11.52 -1.27
C HIS A 96 -0.71 -11.69 -0.09
N SER A 97 -1.05 -11.17 1.10
CA SER A 97 -0.30 -11.43 2.33
C SER A 97 -0.52 -12.89 2.76
N PRO A 98 0.52 -13.73 2.79
CA PRO A 98 0.39 -15.11 3.25
C PRO A 98 -0.15 -15.14 4.69
N GLY A 99 -1.23 -15.88 4.92
CA GLY A 99 -1.84 -15.97 6.26
C GLY A 99 -2.43 -14.66 6.80
N LYS A 100 -2.52 -13.60 5.99
CA LYS A 100 -3.03 -12.27 6.40
C LYS A 100 -2.33 -11.70 7.64
N THR A 101 -1.03 -11.93 7.75
CA THR A 101 -0.29 -11.64 8.98
C THR A 101 0.01 -10.16 9.20
N ASN A 102 -0.28 -9.28 8.25
CA ASN A 102 0.11 -7.87 8.30
C ASN A 102 -1.11 -6.97 8.08
N PRO A 103 -1.93 -6.74 9.12
CA PRO A 103 -3.02 -5.77 9.06
C PRO A 103 -2.46 -4.36 8.81
N LEU A 104 -3.04 -3.63 7.88
CA LEU A 104 -2.53 -2.33 7.43
C LEU A 104 -3.25 -1.16 8.12
N LEU A 105 -4.58 -1.27 8.22
CA LEU A 105 -5.44 -0.17 8.63
C LEU A 105 -6.63 -0.71 9.44
N ILE A 106 -7.06 0.03 10.46
CA ILE A 106 -8.26 -0.25 11.26
C ILE A 106 -9.23 0.93 11.16
N LYS A 107 -10.52 0.63 11.00
CA LYS A 107 -11.63 1.57 10.97
C LYS A 107 -12.63 1.22 12.07
N PHE A 108 -12.93 2.14 12.97
CA PHE A 108 -14.03 2.03 13.91
C PHE A 108 -15.23 2.83 13.38
N VAL A 109 -16.42 2.22 13.39
CA VAL A 109 -17.68 2.90 13.12
C VAL A 109 -18.40 3.13 14.44
N LYS A 110 -18.67 4.39 14.80
CA LYS A 110 -19.38 4.74 16.04
C LYS A 110 -20.89 4.84 15.83
N ALA A 111 -21.64 4.56 16.89
CA ALA A 111 -23.10 4.53 16.88
C ALA A 111 -23.74 5.92 17.00
N ASP A 112 -23.06 6.87 17.65
CA ASP A 112 -23.58 8.22 17.88
C ASP A 112 -23.70 9.02 16.58
N SER A 113 -22.91 8.68 15.56
CA SER A 113 -23.13 9.08 14.18
C SER A 113 -22.39 8.11 13.26
N SER A 114 -23.06 7.59 12.23
CA SER A 114 -22.42 6.77 11.19
C SER A 114 -21.31 7.52 10.43
N THR A 115 -21.23 8.84 10.62
CA THR A 115 -20.20 9.72 10.07
C THR A 115 -18.94 9.81 10.92
N GLU A 116 -18.99 9.45 12.21
CA GLU A 116 -17.79 9.50 13.05
C GLU A 116 -16.99 8.20 12.90
N LEU A 117 -16.00 8.27 12.01
CA LEU A 117 -15.03 7.21 11.79
C LEU A 117 -13.76 7.50 12.56
N VAL A 118 -13.24 6.48 13.26
CA VAL A 118 -11.90 6.55 13.88
C VAL A 118 -10.98 5.60 13.13
N TRP A 119 -9.84 6.11 12.68
CA TRP A 119 -8.89 5.34 11.90
C TRP A 119 -7.55 5.19 12.63
N TYR A 120 -6.95 4.01 12.48
CA TYR A 120 -5.61 3.72 12.95
C TYR A 120 -4.81 3.09 11.82
N GLU A 121 -3.59 3.57 11.61
CA GLU A 121 -2.63 2.98 10.68
C GLU A 121 -1.60 2.15 11.44
N ASN A 122 -1.22 1.01 10.86
CA ASN A 122 -0.14 0.22 11.38
C ASN A 122 1.20 0.89 11.00
N LYS A 123 2.07 1.04 12.00
CA LYS A 123 3.41 1.62 11.91
C LYS A 123 4.49 0.62 12.28
N SER A 124 4.13 -0.65 12.43
CA SER A 124 5.11 -1.70 12.66
C SER A 124 6.03 -1.87 11.46
N THR A 125 7.30 -2.10 11.73
CA THR A 125 8.24 -2.59 10.73
C THR A 125 8.03 -4.10 10.50
N LYS A 126 8.57 -4.64 9.40
CA LYS A 126 8.33 -6.03 8.97
C LYS A 126 8.67 -7.09 10.04
N ASP A 127 9.59 -6.80 10.94
CA ASP A 127 10.06 -7.73 11.98
C ASP A 127 9.34 -7.54 13.33
N GLU A 128 8.31 -6.68 13.39
CA GLU A 128 7.56 -6.40 14.59
C GLU A 128 6.26 -7.20 14.70
N SER A 129 5.74 -7.29 15.92
CA SER A 129 4.52 -8.01 16.28
C SER A 129 3.21 -7.39 15.76
N ASN A 130 3.25 -6.46 14.80
CA ASN A 130 2.08 -5.69 14.34
C ASN A 130 1.29 -5.01 15.48
N THR A 131 2.00 -4.56 16.52
CA THR A 131 1.40 -3.92 17.70
C THR A 131 1.65 -2.40 17.76
N ASN A 132 2.41 -1.84 16.82
CA ASN A 132 2.67 -0.40 16.76
C ASN A 132 1.64 0.28 15.86
N TRP A 133 0.62 0.90 16.46
CA TRP A 133 -0.45 1.57 15.73
C TRP A 133 -0.51 3.06 16.06
N LYS A 134 -0.83 3.88 15.06
CA LYS A 134 -1.00 5.32 15.21
C LYS A 134 -2.41 5.74 14.80
N LYS A 135 -3.08 6.51 15.67
CA LYS A 135 -4.36 7.12 15.34
C LYS A 135 -4.18 8.18 14.25
N ILE A 136 -5.06 8.20 13.25
CA ILE A 136 -5.10 9.24 12.24
C ILE A 136 -5.96 10.38 12.77
N GLU A 137 -5.35 11.54 13.01
CA GLU A 137 -6.01 12.68 13.66
C GLU A 137 -6.37 13.81 12.69
N SER A 138 -5.68 13.88 11.54
CA SER A 138 -5.91 14.92 10.52
C SER A 138 -7.31 14.76 9.91
N PRO A 139 -8.20 15.76 10.03
CA PRO A 139 -9.53 15.70 9.43
C PRO A 139 -9.48 15.54 7.91
N LEU A 140 -8.47 16.14 7.26
CA LEU A 140 -8.25 16.01 5.81
C LEU A 140 -7.89 14.57 5.43
N ASP A 141 -7.07 13.90 6.24
CA ASP A 141 -6.71 12.51 5.99
C ASP A 141 -7.95 11.62 6.17
N ILE A 142 -8.74 11.85 7.21
CA ILE A 142 -9.98 11.11 7.46
C ILE A 142 -11.00 11.31 6.33
N SER A 143 -11.17 12.54 5.84
CA SER A 143 -12.06 12.81 4.70
C SER A 143 -11.59 12.09 3.43
N ASN A 144 -10.28 12.08 3.19
CA ASN A 144 -9.71 11.37 2.04
C ASN A 144 -9.94 9.86 2.14
N LEU A 145 -9.82 9.26 3.32
CA LEU A 145 -10.10 7.83 3.55
C LEU A 145 -11.55 7.43 3.29
N SER A 146 -12.48 8.39 3.30
CA SER A 146 -13.87 8.15 2.95
C SER A 146 -14.10 8.03 1.44
N THR A 147 -13.10 8.40 0.62
CA THR A 147 -13.11 8.22 -0.83
C THR A 147 -12.37 6.94 -1.22
N GLN A 148 -12.75 6.35 -2.35
CA GLN A 148 -12.09 5.15 -2.88
C GLN A 148 -10.59 5.36 -3.09
N ALA A 149 -10.24 6.41 -3.85
CA ALA A 149 -8.86 6.71 -4.21
C ALA A 149 -8.01 7.09 -2.99
N GLY A 150 -8.59 7.77 -2.00
CA GLY A 150 -7.88 8.12 -0.78
C GLY A 150 -7.63 6.92 0.13
N LEU A 151 -8.58 5.97 0.23
CA LEU A 151 -8.31 4.70 0.91
C LEU A 151 -7.21 3.90 0.20
N GLU A 152 -7.34 3.70 -1.11
CA GLU A 152 -6.38 2.95 -1.92
C GLU A 152 -4.97 3.52 -1.78
N SER A 153 -4.81 4.83 -1.99
CA SER A 153 -3.54 5.53 -1.82
C SER A 153 -2.96 5.34 -0.41
N LYS A 154 -3.80 5.38 0.64
CA LYS A 154 -3.33 5.14 2.01
C LYS A 154 -2.86 3.69 2.19
N LEU A 155 -3.63 2.72 1.71
CA LEU A 155 -3.27 1.30 1.80
C LEU A 155 -1.98 1.02 1.05
N ASP A 156 -1.79 1.57 -0.15
CA ASP A 156 -0.57 1.45 -0.95
C ASP A 156 0.65 2.03 -0.24
N ILE A 157 0.51 3.21 0.39
CA ILE A 157 1.57 3.80 1.20
C ILE A 157 1.94 2.84 2.34
N ILE A 158 0.98 2.41 3.15
CA ILE A 158 1.27 1.54 4.30
C ILE A 158 1.86 0.19 3.84
N ASN A 159 1.32 -0.40 2.78
CA ASN A 159 1.78 -1.67 2.21
C ASN A 159 3.22 -1.57 1.66
N CYS A 160 3.57 -0.42 1.07
CA CYS A 160 4.95 -0.12 0.68
C CYS A 160 5.92 -0.01 1.85
N GLU A 161 5.49 0.66 2.92
CA GLU A 161 6.30 0.84 4.13
C GLU A 161 6.54 -0.50 4.81
N MET A 162 5.48 -1.27 5.02
CA MET A 162 5.48 -2.46 5.87
C MET A 162 5.87 -3.74 5.12
N ASN A 163 5.30 -3.97 3.93
CA ASN A 163 5.40 -5.24 3.22
C ASN A 163 6.38 -5.18 2.05
N ASN A 164 7.06 -4.05 1.83
CA ASN A 164 7.92 -3.80 0.67
C ASN A 164 7.18 -4.06 -0.67
N VAL A 165 5.87 -3.83 -0.71
CA VAL A 165 5.05 -3.98 -1.93
C VAL A 165 5.12 -2.68 -2.72
N VAL A 166 5.34 -2.75 -4.03
CA VAL A 166 5.50 -1.58 -4.91
C VAL A 166 4.72 -1.79 -6.21
N GLN A 167 4.34 -0.68 -6.85
CA GLN A 167 3.90 -0.69 -8.25
C GLN A 167 5.01 -0.10 -9.12
N ILE A 168 5.41 -0.82 -10.17
CA ILE A 168 6.49 -0.36 -11.05
C ILE A 168 5.91 0.40 -12.24
N ASP A 169 6.08 1.72 -12.24
CA ASP A 169 5.83 2.56 -13.42
C ASP A 169 6.96 2.39 -14.46
N ILE A 170 6.75 1.54 -15.45
CA ILE A 170 7.72 1.22 -16.52
C ILE A 170 7.83 2.33 -17.57
N GLY A 171 7.00 3.36 -17.51
CA GLY A 171 7.14 4.57 -18.33
C GLY A 171 7.99 5.65 -17.67
N ARG A 172 8.34 5.47 -16.39
CA ARG A 172 9.00 6.51 -15.60
C ARG A 172 10.49 6.57 -15.90
N THR A 173 10.93 7.74 -16.36
CA THR A 173 12.33 8.02 -16.72
C THR A 173 13.04 8.97 -15.76
N ALA A 174 12.28 9.68 -14.93
CA ALA A 174 12.83 10.61 -13.95
C ALA A 174 13.51 9.87 -12.80
N GLU A 175 14.74 10.25 -12.47
CA GLU A 175 15.55 9.69 -11.36
C GLU A 175 15.07 10.16 -9.97
N VAL A 176 13.74 10.24 -9.80
CA VAL A 176 13.09 10.56 -8.54
C VAL A 176 12.57 9.26 -7.94
N PRO A 177 13.06 8.86 -6.75
CA PRO A 177 12.60 7.64 -6.13
C PRO A 177 11.10 7.68 -5.78
N TYR A 178 10.44 6.52 -5.82
CA TYR A 178 8.98 6.39 -5.64
C TYR A 178 8.61 5.03 -5.04
N CYS A 179 7.30 4.75 -4.92
CA CYS A 179 6.83 3.40 -4.59
C CYS A 179 5.53 3.00 -5.30
N HIS A 180 4.49 3.81 -5.15
CA HIS A 180 3.22 3.70 -5.89
C HIS A 180 2.89 5.06 -6.52
N SER A 181 3.05 6.12 -5.73
CA SER A 181 2.97 7.52 -6.13
C SER A 181 4.19 8.29 -5.63
N GLU A 182 4.28 9.58 -5.97
CA GLU A 182 5.35 10.47 -5.51
C GLU A 182 5.26 10.83 -4.03
N GLN A 183 4.09 10.62 -3.42
CA GLN A 183 3.83 10.94 -2.02
C GLN A 183 4.25 9.82 -1.06
N ALA A 184 4.49 8.63 -1.59
CA ALA A 184 4.89 7.47 -0.81
C ALA A 184 6.38 7.50 -0.45
N GLN A 185 6.80 6.58 0.40
CA GLN A 185 8.23 6.38 0.65
C GLN A 185 8.99 6.12 -0.65
N LYS A 186 10.19 6.67 -0.71
CA LYS A 186 11.12 6.62 -1.82
C LYS A 186 11.84 5.27 -1.93
N ARG A 187 11.07 4.17 -2.08
CA ARG A 187 11.59 2.79 -2.03
C ARG A 187 12.31 2.36 -3.30
N ILE A 188 11.77 2.70 -4.46
CA ILE A 188 12.33 2.36 -5.76
C ILE A 188 13.10 3.57 -6.27
N LYS A 189 14.35 3.37 -6.66
CA LYS A 189 15.20 4.34 -7.34
C LYS A 189 15.26 3.98 -8.82
N ILE A 190 15.23 5.00 -9.67
CA ILE A 190 15.40 4.85 -11.11
C ILE A 190 16.79 5.36 -11.47
N THR A 191 17.51 4.58 -12.25
CA THR A 191 18.80 4.98 -12.83
C THR A 191 18.81 4.71 -14.32
N HIS A 192 19.33 5.65 -15.10
CA HIS A 192 19.57 5.44 -16.52
C HIS A 192 20.82 4.57 -16.74
N GLU A 193 20.65 3.44 -17.42
CA GLU A 193 21.74 2.49 -17.69
C GLU A 193 22.29 2.67 -19.10
N LYS A 194 23.25 3.58 -19.24
CA LYS A 194 23.87 3.89 -20.54
C LYS A 194 24.51 2.68 -21.21
N SER A 195 25.02 1.72 -20.42
CA SER A 195 25.62 0.51 -20.97
C SER A 195 24.59 -0.41 -21.63
N GLN A 196 23.31 -0.26 -21.30
CA GLN A 196 22.22 -1.06 -21.84
C GLN A 196 21.36 -0.29 -22.85
N SER A 197 21.72 0.97 -23.12
CA SER A 197 21.04 1.80 -24.12
C SER A 197 21.67 1.59 -25.49
N PHE A 198 20.84 1.46 -26.52
CA PHE A 198 21.20 1.42 -27.93
C PHE A 198 20.59 2.62 -28.67
N GLU A 199 21.06 2.91 -29.88
CA GLU A 199 20.42 3.93 -30.73
C GLU A 199 18.92 3.63 -30.89
N GLY A 200 18.08 4.56 -30.40
CA GLY A 200 16.63 4.41 -30.38
C GLY A 200 16.04 3.62 -29.21
N LEU A 201 16.84 3.02 -28.31
CA LEU A 201 16.34 2.27 -27.16
C LEU A 201 17.10 2.61 -25.88
N THR A 202 16.38 3.13 -24.88
CA THR A 202 16.95 3.56 -23.61
C THR A 202 16.56 2.60 -22.49
N ALA A 203 17.54 2.15 -21.70
CA ALA A 203 17.30 1.29 -20.54
C ALA A 203 17.19 2.09 -19.24
N TYR A 204 16.10 1.87 -18.50
CA TYR A 204 15.87 2.41 -17.16
C TYR A 204 15.79 1.29 -16.14
N VAL A 205 16.61 1.39 -15.11
CA VAL A 205 16.71 0.39 -14.04
C VAL A 205 15.92 0.88 -12.84
N HIS A 206 14.93 0.09 -12.44
CA HIS A 206 14.17 0.26 -11.20
C HIS A 206 14.73 -0.73 -10.18
N SER A 207 15.37 -0.22 -9.14
CA SER A 207 15.93 -1.04 -8.05
C SER A 207 15.59 -0.44 -6.71
N THR A 208 15.88 -1.15 -5.62
CA THR A 208 15.71 -0.56 -4.29
C THR A 208 16.60 0.69 -4.13
N ASN A 209 16.08 1.69 -3.43
CA ASN A 209 16.80 2.91 -3.11
C ASN A 209 17.87 2.64 -2.05
N MET A 210 19.09 2.46 -2.55
CA MET A 210 20.27 2.15 -1.77
C MET A 210 20.65 3.17 -0.70
N ASP A 211 20.18 4.42 -0.85
CA ASP A 211 20.43 5.47 0.13
C ASP A 211 19.65 5.23 1.44
N LYS A 212 18.66 4.34 1.42
CA LYS A 212 17.77 4.02 2.55
C LYS A 212 17.72 2.54 2.92
N TYR A 213 18.09 1.63 2.01
CA TYR A 213 17.95 0.19 2.19
C TYR A 213 19.25 -0.55 1.79
N SER A 214 19.41 -1.79 2.25
CA SER A 214 20.60 -2.62 1.96
C SER A 214 20.67 -3.12 0.51
N GLU A 215 21.85 -3.56 0.05
CA GLU A 215 22.07 -3.98 -1.36
C GLU A 215 21.27 -5.23 -1.70
N ASP A 216 21.12 -6.12 -0.72
CA ASP A 216 20.35 -7.36 -0.83
C ASP A 216 18.85 -7.17 -0.59
N SER A 217 18.38 -5.92 -0.50
CA SER A 217 16.98 -5.65 -0.23
C SER A 217 16.11 -6.00 -1.44
N THR A 218 15.13 -6.87 -1.19
CA THR A 218 14.12 -7.25 -2.18
C THR A 218 12.80 -6.52 -1.94
N PHE A 219 12.03 -6.40 -3.01
CA PHE A 219 10.66 -5.89 -2.99
C PHE A 219 9.70 -6.85 -3.68
N THR A 220 8.41 -6.64 -3.46
CA THR A 220 7.33 -7.38 -4.13
C THR A 220 6.64 -6.44 -5.09
N ILE A 221 6.47 -6.83 -6.35
CA ILE A 221 5.72 -6.05 -7.33
C ILE A 221 4.25 -6.46 -7.25
N SER A 222 3.36 -5.55 -6.87
CA SER A 222 1.91 -5.77 -6.94
C SER A 222 1.37 -5.59 -8.34
N ASP A 223 1.90 -4.61 -9.08
CA ASP A 223 1.44 -4.29 -10.43
C ASP A 223 2.48 -3.49 -11.23
N PHE A 224 2.27 -3.38 -12.53
CA PHE A 224 3.02 -2.53 -13.45
C PHE A 224 2.12 -1.42 -14.00
N THR A 225 2.66 -0.21 -14.15
CA THR A 225 1.92 0.94 -14.70
C THR A 225 2.72 1.66 -15.78
N ASN A 226 2.01 2.42 -16.62
CA ASN A 226 2.57 3.42 -17.53
C ASN A 226 1.50 4.51 -17.70
N GLY A 227 1.25 5.26 -16.62
CA GLY A 227 0.06 6.10 -16.45
C GLY A 227 -1.25 5.34 -16.19
N ILE A 228 -1.32 4.06 -16.56
CA ILE A 228 -2.43 3.12 -16.29
C ILE A 228 -1.89 1.73 -15.95
N THR A 229 -2.64 0.92 -15.20
CA THR A 229 -2.34 -0.49 -14.93
C THR A 229 -2.13 -1.28 -16.22
N GLN A 230 -1.06 -2.05 -16.25
CA GLN A 230 -0.68 -2.97 -17.31
C GLN A 230 -1.20 -4.38 -17.02
N THR A 231 -1.29 -5.23 -18.03
CA THR A 231 -1.83 -6.59 -17.94
C THR A 231 -0.88 -7.58 -18.58
N GLY A 232 -0.98 -8.86 -18.22
CA GLY A 232 -0.12 -9.92 -18.78
C GLY A 232 1.18 -10.17 -18.02
N PHE A 233 1.34 -9.54 -16.85
CA PHE A 233 2.34 -9.91 -15.86
C PHE A 233 1.71 -10.88 -14.84
N ASP A 234 2.49 -11.86 -14.37
CA ASP A 234 2.07 -12.81 -13.35
C ASP A 234 2.25 -12.20 -11.94
N THR A 235 1.44 -11.19 -11.61
CA THR A 235 1.53 -10.49 -10.31
C THR A 235 0.74 -11.20 -9.19
N PRO A 236 1.17 -11.06 -7.92
CA PRO A 236 2.36 -10.35 -7.47
C PRO A 236 3.67 -11.12 -7.72
N ILE A 237 4.75 -10.38 -7.98
CA ILE A 237 6.09 -10.94 -8.19
C ILE A 237 6.93 -10.70 -6.94
N TYR A 238 7.28 -11.78 -6.23
CA TYR A 238 8.01 -11.72 -4.97
C TYR A 238 9.53 -11.70 -5.16
N HIS A 239 10.24 -11.18 -4.16
CA HIS A 239 11.71 -11.22 -4.05
C HIS A 239 12.45 -10.57 -5.24
N VAL A 240 11.86 -9.54 -5.83
CA VAL A 240 12.48 -8.79 -6.92
C VAL A 240 13.59 -7.91 -6.38
N THR A 241 14.73 -7.90 -7.06
CA THR A 241 15.85 -6.99 -6.75
C THR A 241 15.95 -5.85 -7.76
N LYS A 242 15.57 -6.12 -9.01
CA LYS A 242 15.74 -5.18 -10.12
C LYS A 242 14.72 -5.44 -11.22
N VAL A 243 14.20 -4.36 -11.79
CA VAL A 243 13.44 -4.36 -13.04
C VAL A 243 14.15 -3.45 -14.04
N VAL A 244 14.32 -3.89 -15.27
CA VAL A 244 14.88 -3.07 -16.35
C VAL A 244 13.79 -2.85 -17.40
N ALA A 245 13.42 -1.59 -17.62
CA ALA A 245 12.48 -1.19 -18.65
C ALA A 245 13.25 -0.61 -19.85
N PHE A 246 13.02 -1.17 -21.04
CA PHE A 246 13.61 -0.69 -22.29
C PHE A 246 12.57 0.12 -23.06
N LEU A 247 12.86 1.39 -23.28
CA LEU A 247 11.94 2.36 -23.87
C LEU A 247 12.46 2.83 -25.23
N HIS A 248 11.58 2.87 -26.23
CA HIS A 248 11.82 3.59 -27.47
C HIS A 248 11.08 4.93 -27.40
N GLY A 249 11.83 6.02 -27.24
CA GLY A 249 11.26 7.31 -26.84
C GLY A 249 10.56 7.18 -25.48
N ASN A 250 9.26 7.46 -25.43
CA ASN A 250 8.43 7.34 -24.22
C ASN A 250 7.60 6.05 -24.17
N SER A 251 7.87 5.09 -25.06
CA SER A 251 7.11 3.85 -25.16
C SER A 251 7.92 2.67 -24.62
N PRO A 252 7.56 2.08 -23.47
CA PRO A 252 8.20 0.87 -23.00
C PRO A 252 7.89 -0.29 -23.96
N LEU A 253 8.91 -1.04 -24.34
CA LEU A 253 8.84 -2.15 -25.29
C LEU A 253 9.16 -3.50 -24.64
N LEU A 254 10.16 -3.52 -23.74
CA LEU A 254 10.62 -4.72 -23.04
C LEU A 254 10.77 -4.43 -21.55
N VAL A 255 10.51 -5.46 -20.75
CA VAL A 255 10.74 -5.45 -19.30
C VAL A 255 11.50 -6.72 -18.95
N TYR A 256 12.57 -6.59 -18.19
CA TYR A 256 13.35 -7.70 -17.64
C TYR A 256 13.33 -7.66 -16.11
N ILE A 257 13.07 -8.79 -15.46
CA ILE A 257 12.87 -8.86 -14.01
C ILE A 257 13.89 -9.82 -13.38
N LEU A 258 14.61 -9.33 -12.37
CA LEU A 258 15.57 -10.09 -11.58
C LEU A 258 15.07 -10.33 -10.14
N PRO A 259 15.37 -11.50 -9.55
CA PRO A 259 16.29 -12.52 -10.03
C PRO A 259 15.66 -13.59 -10.94
N GLN A 260 14.36 -13.50 -11.24
CA GLN A 260 13.63 -14.53 -11.99
C GLN A 260 14.15 -14.72 -13.43
N LYS A 261 14.79 -13.70 -14.00
CA LYS A 261 15.24 -13.61 -15.40
C LYS A 261 14.09 -13.70 -16.39
N ASP A 262 12.93 -13.20 -15.99
CA ASP A 262 11.75 -13.19 -16.83
C ASP A 262 11.77 -11.97 -17.75
N TRP A 263 11.56 -12.22 -19.05
CA TRP A 263 11.39 -11.21 -20.07
C TRP A 263 9.93 -11.05 -20.44
N TYR A 264 9.48 -9.81 -20.53
CA TYR A 264 8.16 -9.45 -21.02
C TYR A 264 8.30 -8.49 -22.19
N ARG A 265 7.47 -8.69 -23.20
CA ARG A 265 7.37 -7.82 -24.37
C ARG A 265 5.97 -7.24 -24.45
N ARG A 266 5.90 -5.96 -24.77
CA ARG A 266 4.64 -5.29 -25.06
C ARG A 266 4.01 -5.85 -26.32
N ASN A 267 2.73 -6.21 -26.27
CA ASN A 267 1.99 -6.62 -27.44
C ASN A 267 1.81 -5.40 -28.36
N SER A 268 2.27 -5.50 -29.61
CA SER A 268 2.31 -4.38 -30.56
C SER A 268 0.96 -4.05 -31.21
N SER A 269 -0.11 -4.80 -30.91
CA SER A 269 -1.45 -4.44 -31.40
C SER A 269 -1.91 -3.12 -30.78
N LEU A 270 -2.27 -2.16 -31.63
CA LEU A 270 -2.77 -0.82 -31.24
C LEU A 270 -3.95 -0.90 -30.27
N GLU A 271 -4.75 -1.96 -30.33
CA GLU A 271 -5.92 -2.18 -29.49
C GLU A 271 -5.55 -2.60 -28.06
N ASN A 272 -4.36 -3.20 -27.86
CA ASN A 272 -3.95 -3.83 -26.60
C ASN A 272 -2.65 -3.24 -26.06
N GLN A 273 -2.53 -1.92 -26.08
CA GLN A 273 -1.37 -1.18 -25.58
C GLN A 273 -1.00 -1.44 -24.12
N LYS A 274 -1.88 -2.09 -23.34
CA LYS A 274 -1.68 -2.49 -21.94
C LYS A 274 -1.24 -3.95 -21.77
N ALA A 275 -1.27 -4.75 -22.82
CA ALA A 275 -1.03 -6.18 -22.73
C ALA A 275 0.45 -6.51 -22.94
N TRP A 276 0.99 -7.29 -22.01
CA TRP A 276 2.34 -7.81 -22.03
C TRP A 276 2.31 -9.33 -22.20
N GLY A 277 3.33 -9.86 -22.87
CA GLY A 277 3.50 -11.30 -23.05
C GLY A 277 4.89 -11.72 -22.61
N LYS A 278 4.96 -12.79 -21.83
CA LYS A 278 6.23 -13.40 -21.44
C LYS A 278 6.97 -13.94 -22.67
N VAL A 279 8.28 -13.75 -22.72
CA VAL A 279 9.13 -14.16 -23.86
C VAL A 279 10.08 -15.28 -23.44
N GLU A 280 9.61 -16.52 -23.52
CA GLU A 280 10.39 -17.70 -23.14
C GLU A 280 11.71 -17.84 -23.92
N LYS A 281 11.78 -17.34 -25.15
CA LYS A 281 12.99 -17.39 -25.98
C LYS A 281 14.18 -16.62 -25.42
N LEU A 282 13.96 -15.73 -24.44
CA LEU A 282 15.00 -14.86 -23.87
C LEU A 282 15.41 -15.27 -22.45
N LYS A 283 14.88 -16.37 -21.90
CA LYS A 283 15.06 -16.77 -20.49
C LYS A 283 16.52 -16.87 -20.04
N ASP A 284 17.42 -17.26 -20.94
CA ASP A 284 18.85 -17.41 -20.64
C ASP A 284 19.68 -16.16 -20.99
N MET A 285 19.04 -15.09 -21.48
CA MET A 285 19.70 -13.84 -21.86
C MET A 285 19.63 -12.84 -20.70
N ASP A 286 20.77 -12.28 -20.33
CA ASP A 286 20.89 -11.27 -19.28
C ASP A 286 21.35 -9.94 -19.91
N PRO A 287 20.57 -8.85 -19.80
CA PRO A 287 20.94 -7.58 -20.40
C PRO A 287 22.18 -6.94 -19.76
N SER A 288 22.66 -7.43 -18.62
CA SER A 288 23.87 -6.92 -17.97
C SER A 288 25.17 -7.42 -18.62
N ASN A 289 25.12 -8.46 -19.46
CA ASN A 289 26.33 -9.19 -19.84
C ASN A 289 27.12 -8.64 -21.03
N GLN A 290 26.58 -7.70 -21.84
CA GLN A 290 27.26 -6.84 -22.85
C GLN A 290 26.24 -6.31 -23.89
N ASN A 291 26.61 -5.25 -24.62
CA ASN A 291 25.80 -4.69 -25.71
C ASN A 291 25.42 -5.73 -26.79
N ASP A 292 26.30 -6.69 -27.06
CA ASP A 292 26.09 -7.75 -28.06
C ASP A 292 24.87 -8.63 -27.73
N ASP A 293 24.49 -8.77 -26.44
CA ASP A 293 23.34 -9.58 -26.04
C ASP A 293 22.01 -8.84 -26.24
N ILE A 294 21.98 -7.52 -26.00
CA ILE A 294 20.78 -6.69 -26.29
C ILE A 294 20.48 -6.72 -27.79
N CYS A 295 21.52 -6.71 -28.62
CA CYS A 295 21.35 -6.84 -30.06
C CYS A 295 20.71 -8.17 -30.46
N LYS A 296 21.22 -9.28 -29.93
CA LYS A 296 20.61 -10.61 -30.15
C LYS A 296 19.17 -10.66 -29.65
N ILE A 297 18.86 -10.01 -28.52
CA ILE A 297 17.50 -9.92 -27.98
C ILE A 297 16.58 -9.22 -29.00
N LEU A 298 16.99 -8.06 -29.49
CA LEU A 298 16.19 -7.25 -30.43
C LEU A 298 15.99 -7.95 -31.78
N GLU A 299 17.02 -8.63 -32.29
CA GLU A 299 16.94 -9.44 -33.50
C GLU A 299 16.04 -10.66 -33.31
N THR A 300 16.18 -11.37 -32.18
CA THR A 300 15.34 -12.54 -31.82
C THR A 300 13.86 -12.17 -31.75
N LEU A 301 13.57 -10.95 -31.29
CA LEU A 301 12.21 -10.42 -31.21
C LEU A 301 11.71 -9.81 -32.54
N GLY A 302 12.61 -9.60 -33.50
CA GLY A 302 12.30 -8.91 -34.76
C GLY A 302 11.86 -7.46 -34.56
N ILE A 303 12.29 -6.80 -33.47
CA ILE A 303 11.92 -5.41 -33.19
C ILE A 303 12.75 -4.45 -34.04
N LEU A 304 14.03 -4.78 -34.27
CA LEU A 304 14.93 -3.98 -35.09
C LEU A 304 15.71 -4.90 -36.04
N ARG A 305 15.37 -4.88 -37.34
CA ARG A 305 16.19 -5.53 -38.36
C ARG A 305 17.29 -4.57 -38.80
N GLY A 306 18.55 -4.99 -38.67
CA GLY A 306 19.70 -4.28 -39.24
C GLY A 306 20.39 -3.23 -38.35
N VAL A 307 19.77 -2.84 -37.24
CA VAL A 307 20.31 -1.82 -36.31
C VAL A 307 21.57 -2.31 -35.57
N CYS A 308 21.72 -3.62 -35.38
CA CYS A 308 22.85 -4.24 -34.69
C CYS A 308 23.98 -4.72 -35.60
N SER A 309 23.93 -4.39 -36.89
CA SER A 309 25.00 -4.71 -37.82
C SER A 309 26.23 -3.88 -37.44
N LYS A 310 27.21 -4.51 -36.79
CA LYS A 310 28.47 -3.87 -36.38
C LYS A 310 29.01 -3.03 -37.55
N SER A 311 29.36 -1.78 -37.28
CA SER A 311 30.05 -0.90 -38.23
C SER A 311 31.49 -1.36 -38.47
N GLU A 312 31.70 -2.62 -38.87
CA GLU A 312 33.01 -3.14 -39.24
C GLU A 312 33.47 -2.63 -40.62
N ASN A 313 32.59 -1.97 -41.38
CA ASN A 313 32.97 -1.26 -42.59
C ASN A 313 33.14 0.23 -42.34
N LYS A 314 34.37 0.63 -41.99
CA LYS A 314 34.84 2.02 -42.17
C LYS A 314 34.69 2.39 -43.64
N GLY A 315 33.63 3.13 -44.01
CA GLY A 315 33.63 3.85 -45.30
C GLY A 315 32.31 4.02 -46.05
N THR A 316 31.14 3.73 -45.49
CA THR A 316 29.88 4.02 -46.22
C THR A 316 28.80 4.51 -45.26
N MET A 317 28.29 5.73 -45.51
CA MET A 317 27.15 6.30 -44.78
C MET A 317 25.95 5.38 -44.92
N VAL A 318 25.53 4.75 -43.83
CA VAL A 318 24.27 4.00 -43.75
C VAL A 318 23.15 5.03 -43.64
N THR A 319 22.22 5.01 -44.59
CA THR A 319 20.97 5.78 -44.55
C THR A 319 20.07 5.28 -43.42
N GLU A 320 19.41 6.21 -42.71
CA GLU A 320 18.47 5.96 -41.61
C GLU A 320 17.55 4.76 -41.88
N GLY A 321 17.75 3.68 -41.12
CA GLY A 321 16.82 2.56 -41.08
C GLY A 321 15.53 2.99 -40.39
N THR A 322 14.39 2.89 -41.07
CA THR A 322 13.08 3.14 -40.48
C THR A 322 12.74 2.00 -39.51
N ILE A 323 12.28 2.34 -38.30
CA ILE A 323 11.75 1.36 -37.34
C ILE A 323 10.38 0.93 -37.86
N ASP A 324 10.35 -0.16 -38.62
CA ASP A 324 9.10 -0.79 -39.03
C ASP A 324 8.44 -1.41 -37.79
N TYR A 325 7.38 -0.75 -37.31
CA TYR A 325 6.38 -1.42 -36.49
C TYR A 325 5.79 -2.53 -37.35
N LEU A 326 6.32 -3.76 -37.22
CA LEU A 326 5.71 -4.94 -37.79
C LEU A 326 4.32 -5.09 -37.16
N HIS A 327 3.31 -4.61 -37.88
CA HIS A 327 1.94 -5.06 -37.72
C HIS A 327 1.99 -6.58 -37.86
N ALA A 328 1.59 -7.30 -36.81
CA ALA A 328 1.44 -8.74 -36.87
C ALA A 328 0.49 -9.08 -38.03
N SER A 329 1.05 -9.61 -39.12
CA SER A 329 0.29 -10.06 -40.28
C SER A 329 -0.54 -11.27 -39.87
N THR A 330 -1.82 -11.07 -39.58
CA THR A 330 -2.80 -12.13 -39.40
C THR A 330 -3.25 -12.63 -40.79
N ASN A 331 -2.41 -13.42 -41.46
CA ASN A 331 -2.83 -14.13 -42.67
C ASN A 331 -2.63 -15.64 -42.51
N GLY A 332 -3.76 -16.34 -42.39
CA GLY A 332 -3.82 -17.80 -42.47
C GLY A 332 -5.07 -18.42 -41.86
N HIS A 333 -6.27 -18.05 -42.33
CA HIS A 333 -7.46 -18.90 -42.15
C HIS A 333 -8.07 -19.25 -43.51
N PRO A 334 -8.22 -20.54 -43.85
CA PRO A 334 -8.91 -20.96 -45.06
C PRO A 334 -10.43 -20.84 -44.86
N GLN A 335 -11.11 -20.28 -45.85
CA GLN A 335 -12.56 -20.26 -45.90
C GLN A 335 -13.13 -21.67 -46.10
N GLY A 336 -14.20 -21.96 -45.35
CA GLY A 336 -15.11 -23.06 -45.69
C GLY A 336 -16.17 -23.33 -44.62
N GLN A 337 -17.34 -22.72 -44.82
CA GLN A 337 -18.70 -23.27 -44.62
C GLN A 337 -19.65 -22.55 -43.66
N ASN A 338 -20.71 -22.00 -44.28
CA ASN A 338 -22.11 -21.84 -43.88
C ASN A 338 -22.50 -22.08 -42.42
N ILE A 339 -23.03 -21.04 -41.75
CA ILE A 339 -24.24 -21.15 -40.89
C ILE A 339 -25.07 -19.85 -40.97
N VAL A 340 -26.30 -20.02 -41.46
CA VAL A 340 -27.62 -19.44 -41.10
C VAL A 340 -27.66 -18.14 -40.27
N GLY A 341 -28.35 -17.14 -40.82
CA GLY A 341 -28.62 -15.85 -40.19
C GLY A 341 -29.81 -15.82 -39.23
N TYR A 342 -29.74 -14.89 -38.29
CA TYR A 342 -30.82 -14.25 -37.52
C TYR A 342 -30.33 -12.80 -37.29
N GLY A 343 -31.00 -11.76 -37.80
CA GLY A 343 -32.22 -11.21 -37.23
C GLY A 343 -31.86 -10.07 -36.27
N THR A 344 -31.70 -8.85 -36.79
CA THR A 344 -31.41 -7.64 -35.99
C THR A 344 -32.69 -6.83 -35.75
N ASP A 345 -33.21 -6.89 -34.54
CA ASP A 345 -34.07 -5.85 -33.94
C ASP A 345 -33.17 -5.12 -32.92
N GLY A 346 -32.98 -3.80 -32.90
CA GLY A 346 -33.96 -2.75 -33.15
C GLY A 346 -34.53 -2.25 -31.81
N TYR A 347 -33.69 -1.76 -30.88
CA TYR A 347 -34.17 -1.13 -29.65
C TYR A 347 -33.64 0.29 -29.46
N SER A 348 -34.56 1.20 -29.74
CA SER A 348 -34.57 2.63 -29.48
C SER A 348 -34.59 2.92 -27.97
N SER A 349 -33.76 3.86 -27.53
CA SER A 349 -33.83 4.48 -26.20
C SER A 349 -35.01 5.44 -26.11
N PRO A 350 -35.78 5.44 -25.00
CA PRO A 350 -36.64 6.56 -24.68
C PRO A 350 -36.01 7.47 -23.62
N SER A 351 -35.88 8.73 -24.00
CA SER A 351 -35.75 9.89 -23.12
C SER A 351 -37.07 10.13 -22.35
N ARG A 352 -36.97 10.38 -21.04
CA ARG A 352 -38.03 10.98 -20.21
C ARG A 352 -37.34 11.82 -19.12
N ALA A 353 -37.37 13.14 -19.20
CA ALA A 353 -38.48 14.05 -18.86
C ALA A 353 -38.57 14.30 -17.35
N SER A 354 -38.19 15.53 -17.02
CA SER A 354 -38.46 16.32 -15.82
C SER A 354 -39.93 16.29 -15.40
N THR A 355 -40.18 16.13 -14.10
CA THR A 355 -41.39 16.65 -13.43
C THR A 355 -41.02 17.23 -12.07
N SER A 356 -41.48 18.46 -11.88
CA SER A 356 -41.34 19.35 -10.73
C SER A 356 -42.43 19.15 -9.67
N GLY A 357 -42.02 19.11 -8.39
CA GLY A 357 -42.73 19.57 -7.18
C GLY A 357 -43.99 18.81 -6.70
N PRO A 358 -44.57 19.15 -5.51
CA PRO A 358 -44.13 20.13 -4.51
C PRO A 358 -44.21 19.65 -3.02
N GLY A 359 -43.58 20.43 -2.13
CA GLY A 359 -44.17 20.91 -0.87
C GLY A 359 -44.47 19.94 0.27
N GLY A 360 -43.67 20.00 1.34
CA GLY A 360 -44.01 19.42 2.64
C GLY A 360 -43.29 20.17 3.77
N THR A 361 -43.96 21.16 4.34
CA THR A 361 -43.59 21.85 5.58
C THR A 361 -43.79 20.93 6.78
N TYR A 362 -42.76 20.77 7.61
CA TYR A 362 -42.90 20.25 8.98
C TYR A 362 -42.29 21.24 9.97
N SER A 363 -43.19 21.86 10.73
CA SER A 363 -42.91 22.63 11.95
C SER A 363 -43.01 21.66 13.14
N GLY A 364 -42.00 21.69 14.02
CA GLY A 364 -41.96 20.85 15.21
C GLY A 364 -41.09 21.52 16.27
N HIS A 365 -41.72 22.40 17.05
CA HIS A 365 -41.18 22.95 18.28
C HIS A 365 -40.92 21.83 19.31
N THR A 366 -39.73 21.82 19.90
CA THR A 366 -39.51 21.24 21.23
C THR A 366 -38.79 22.24 22.12
N GLN A 367 -39.51 22.67 23.16
CA GLN A 367 -39.02 23.50 24.25
C GLN A 367 -37.98 22.73 25.07
N SER A 368 -36.82 23.33 25.30
CA SER A 368 -35.80 22.81 26.21
C SER A 368 -35.86 23.59 27.51
N THR A 369 -36.38 22.96 28.56
CA THR A 369 -36.32 23.45 29.94
C THR A 369 -34.90 23.28 30.50
N VAL A 370 -34.29 24.41 30.88
CA VAL A 370 -33.01 24.48 31.58
C VAL A 370 -33.25 24.22 33.07
N GLY A 371 -32.84 23.04 33.54
CA GLY A 371 -32.78 22.70 34.96
C GLY A 371 -31.35 22.88 35.48
N VAL A 372 -31.13 23.93 36.27
CA VAL A 372 -29.91 24.17 37.04
C VAL A 372 -29.98 23.31 38.30
N GLY A 373 -29.06 22.35 38.44
CA GLY A 373 -28.90 21.52 39.62
C GLY A 373 -27.46 21.57 40.11
N SER A 374 -27.26 22.19 41.26
CA SER A 374 -25.98 22.43 41.91
C SER A 374 -25.67 21.36 42.97
N SER A 375 -24.36 21.18 43.20
CA SER A 375 -23.71 20.89 44.49
C SER A 375 -23.39 19.46 44.93
N ASN A 376 -22.13 19.35 45.41
CA ASN A 376 -21.56 18.50 46.46
C ASN A 376 -21.52 16.98 46.19
N GLY A 377 -20.42 16.26 46.41
CA GLY A 377 -19.21 16.47 47.19
C GLY A 377 -18.73 15.08 47.65
N THR A 378 -17.56 15.04 48.28
CA THR A 378 -16.97 13.92 49.03
C THR A 378 -16.19 12.84 48.25
N SER A 379 -14.90 13.11 48.16
CA SER A 379 -13.79 12.17 48.16
C SER A 379 -13.83 11.21 49.36
N SER A 380 -13.62 9.92 49.14
CA SER A 380 -13.05 9.03 50.17
C SER A 380 -12.01 8.11 49.54
N SER A 381 -10.76 8.37 49.92
CA SER A 381 -9.59 7.55 49.67
C SER A 381 -9.52 6.45 50.73
N THR A 382 -9.38 5.20 50.31
CA THR A 382 -8.99 4.12 51.23
C THR A 382 -7.82 3.37 50.60
N SER A 383 -6.64 3.68 51.12
CA SER A 383 -5.38 3.00 50.90
C SER A 383 -5.36 1.70 51.70
N GLY A 384 -5.32 0.55 51.02
CA GLY A 384 -5.04 -0.76 51.62
C GLY A 384 -3.68 -1.25 51.15
N ALA A 385 -2.66 -1.12 51.99
CA ALA A 385 -1.35 -1.71 51.80
C ALA A 385 -1.40 -3.22 52.15
N ILE A 386 -0.89 -4.06 51.26
CA ILE A 386 -0.59 -5.47 51.54
C ILE A 386 0.86 -5.72 51.13
N THR A 387 1.70 -6.03 52.11
CA THR A 387 3.08 -6.51 51.96
C THR A 387 3.14 -8.04 51.89
N PRO A 388 4.25 -8.61 51.39
CA PRO A 388 4.26 -9.90 50.71
C PRO A 388 4.76 -11.06 51.58
N THR A 389 4.37 -12.26 51.18
CA THR A 389 4.95 -13.57 51.54
C THR A 389 4.87 -14.43 50.27
N SER A 390 5.72 -15.39 49.93
CA SER A 390 7.09 -15.79 50.26
C SER A 390 7.38 -16.91 49.25
N ASP A 391 8.66 -17.09 48.91
CA ASP A 391 9.27 -18.34 48.44
C ASP A 391 8.77 -19.00 47.13
N SER A 392 9.62 -18.91 46.09
CA SER A 392 9.84 -20.05 45.19
C SER A 392 11.26 -20.08 44.67
N LYS A 393 11.83 -21.28 44.74
CA LYS A 393 13.23 -21.65 44.54
C LYS A 393 13.67 -21.56 43.08
N ASN A 394 14.88 -21.07 42.90
CA ASN A 394 15.74 -21.24 41.73
C ASN A 394 16.03 -22.74 41.47
N PRO A 395 16.38 -23.13 40.23
CA PRO A 395 17.80 -23.39 40.01
C PRO A 395 18.35 -22.73 38.74
N SER A 396 19.49 -22.09 38.97
CA SER A 396 20.40 -21.45 38.04
C SER A 396 21.10 -22.46 37.12
N LYS A 397 21.17 -22.15 35.82
CA LYS A 397 22.19 -22.66 34.91
C LYS A 397 23.23 -21.56 34.65
N SER A 398 24.47 -21.91 34.94
CA SER A 398 25.68 -21.12 34.77
C SER A 398 25.98 -20.85 33.28
N LEU A 399 26.15 -19.57 32.91
CA LEU A 399 26.88 -19.20 31.71
C LEU A 399 28.11 -18.38 32.10
N LYS A 400 29.21 -18.69 31.41
CA LYS A 400 30.57 -18.23 31.66
C LYS A 400 30.71 -16.72 31.45
N LYS A 401 31.57 -16.16 32.30
CA LYS A 401 31.99 -14.77 32.38
C LYS A 401 33.26 -14.64 31.55
N ASP A 402 33.22 -13.88 30.46
CA ASP A 402 34.43 -13.39 29.80
C ASP A 402 34.61 -11.91 30.16
N GLU A 403 35.82 -11.63 30.63
CA GLU A 403 36.31 -10.31 31.03
C GLU A 403 36.83 -9.55 29.81
N GLY A 404 36.54 -8.24 29.75
CA GLY A 404 37.09 -7.35 28.74
C GLY A 404 36.99 -5.88 29.15
N MET A 405 38.10 -5.36 29.68
CA MET A 405 38.41 -3.94 29.91
C MET A 405 37.96 -3.07 28.72
N GLY A 406 37.37 -1.89 28.84
CA GLY A 406 37.71 -0.78 29.75
C GLY A 406 38.49 0.28 28.96
N TYR A 407 37.82 1.26 28.36
CA TYR A 407 38.43 2.56 28.03
C TYR A 407 37.40 3.69 28.08
N LEU A 408 37.73 4.65 28.95
CA LEU A 408 37.03 5.88 29.27
C LEU A 408 37.50 6.94 28.26
N TYR A 409 36.62 7.45 27.40
CA TYR A 409 36.85 8.68 26.65
C TYR A 409 35.61 9.56 26.75
N LEU A 410 35.59 10.38 27.80
CA LEU A 410 34.68 11.50 27.97
C LEU A 410 35.39 12.75 27.41
N LEU A 411 35.15 13.07 26.15
CA LEU A 411 35.63 14.30 25.53
C LEU A 411 34.45 15.13 25.04
N LEU A 412 34.38 16.33 25.60
CA LEU A 412 33.43 17.41 25.38
C LEU A 412 33.22 17.69 23.88
N LEU A 413 32.00 17.44 23.39
CA LEU A 413 31.49 18.04 22.16
C LEU A 413 30.27 18.91 22.50
N LEU A 414 30.55 20.19 22.66
CA LEU A 414 29.55 21.27 22.65
C LEU A 414 28.93 21.39 21.24
N PRO A 415 27.68 21.89 21.13
CA PRO A 415 26.90 21.77 19.91
C PRO A 415 27.34 22.79 18.86
N THR A 416 28.05 22.32 17.83
CA THR A 416 28.39 23.09 16.62
C THR A 416 27.16 23.57 15.85
N CYS A 417 25.97 23.04 16.12
CA CYS A 417 24.71 23.52 15.53
C CYS A 417 24.34 24.96 15.92
N VAL A 418 24.70 25.43 17.13
CA VAL A 418 24.28 26.78 17.56
C VAL A 418 25.09 27.87 16.86
N LEU A 419 26.37 27.62 16.58
CA LEU A 419 27.21 28.57 15.85
C LEU A 419 26.80 28.70 14.37
N PHE A 420 26.38 27.60 13.74
CA PHE A 420 25.98 27.61 12.34
C PHE A 420 24.67 28.39 12.12
N CYS A 421 23.70 28.24 13.02
CA CYS A 421 22.46 29.02 12.98
C CYS A 421 22.70 30.53 13.17
N LEU A 422 23.65 30.92 14.04
CA LEU A 422 23.95 32.33 14.28
C LEU A 422 24.63 33.00 13.08
N VAL A 423 25.49 32.28 12.35
CA VAL A 423 26.15 32.79 11.14
C VAL A 423 25.14 32.99 10.01
N ILE A 424 24.19 32.07 9.82
CA ILE A 424 23.12 32.22 8.82
C ILE A 424 22.21 33.40 9.17
N TYR A 425 21.84 33.55 10.44
CA TYR A 425 20.99 34.67 10.89
C TYR A 425 21.67 36.04 10.68
N LEU A 426 22.98 36.15 10.96
CA LEU A 426 23.74 37.38 10.73
C LEU A 426 23.98 37.66 9.24
N ALA A 427 24.05 36.64 8.39
CA ALA A 427 24.13 36.82 6.94
C ALA A 427 22.81 37.36 6.36
N PHE A 428 21.66 36.86 6.83
CA PHE A 428 20.34 37.33 6.41
C PHE A 428 20.02 38.74 6.91
N SER A 429 20.41 39.10 8.14
CA SER A 429 20.16 40.45 8.66
C SER A 429 20.92 41.54 7.89
N ARG A 430 22.11 41.23 7.37
CA ARG A 430 22.88 42.14 6.51
C ARG A 430 22.31 42.26 5.09
N PHE A 431 21.57 41.28 4.61
CA PHE A 431 20.96 41.33 3.29
C PHE A 431 19.69 42.22 3.27
N CYS A 432 18.91 42.21 4.36
CA CYS A 432 17.70 43.05 4.46
C CYS A 432 18.01 44.55 4.62
N VAL A 433 19.13 44.93 5.24
CA VAL A 433 19.50 46.37 5.42
C VAL A 433 19.97 47.02 4.11
N ARG A 434 20.23 46.24 3.05
CA ARG A 434 20.64 46.76 1.74
C ARG A 434 19.48 46.95 0.74
N MET A 435 18.23 46.66 1.14
CA MET A 435 17.03 46.79 0.30
C MET A 435 16.03 47.85 0.81
N THR A 436 16.46 48.72 1.71
CA THR A 436 15.78 49.97 2.10
C THR A 436 16.76 51.11 1.91
#